data_AF-A0A1G7N793-F1
#
_entry.id   AF-A0A1G7N793-F1
#
_cell.length_a   1.000
_cell.length_b   1.000
_cell.length_c   1.000
_cell.angle_alpha   90.00
_cell.angle_beta   90.00
_cell.angle_gamma   90.00
#
_symmetry.space_group_name_H-M   'P 1'
#
loop_
_entity.id
_entity.type
_entity.pdbx_description
1 polymer ?
#
loop_
_entity_poly.entity_id
_entity_poly.type
_entity_poly.pdbx_seq_one_letter_code
_entity_poly.pdbx_strand_id
1 'polypeptide(L)'
;MLSVVSLRTVTAFILLILGLTVVAAGSAAAAPAEGSPNATTVDGPAVTSTVERVGGSGTLRYDLTLAGLSEYERVKLVVGRDATVVEADGMATTRRDGRTWVRRAGDSATASVRIRTTTAATDRPTEGGEYFATESWLLGRVPLVELRWASAGERVERRRLFADGRTSSARATVSNRYVLVGDQRSVSVTAADGGIRIVSPVGTELGPDEDDLLPALGDAAERLDVGDRGDDVVLFALGSPARRGGESFPVHDEAWINTDSPLDDPNSVWLHEYVHTRQDFVLAADMRWFREASAEYYAARLAYEQGRIDRAVMEAHIDGAPTTAALTEPGSWDDPTVPYTKGARVLALVDRKVRLSTDGARSLEDVFRRLNEHDGPVTYGDFKDAVAAVAGHRMDGWLDRYVDGTAPVSSFYPGGPERQGLLAPLVQVVNGAGTGGVFFALSLFLSGVGSVPLYRYLDRTDPDDREDRSGRPV
;
A
#
# COMPACT_ATOMS: atom_id res chain seq x y z
N MET A 1 61.68 29.95 2.02
CA MET A 1 62.33 28.76 1.46
C MET A 1 61.30 27.64 1.47
N LEU A 2 60.95 27.16 0.28
CA LEU A 2 60.05 26.03 0.07
C LEU A 2 60.66 24.75 0.65
N SER A 3 59.81 23.80 1.05
CA SER A 3 59.91 22.42 0.56
C SER A 3 58.60 21.67 0.78
N VAL A 4 58.00 21.32 -0.36
CA VAL A 4 56.89 20.42 -0.59
C VAL A 4 57.31 19.01 -0.21
N VAL A 5 56.49 18.31 0.60
CA VAL A 5 56.56 16.84 0.70
C VAL A 5 55.26 16.26 0.16
N SER A 6 55.46 15.39 -0.81
CA SER A 6 54.49 14.87 -1.78
C SER A 6 53.51 13.88 -1.17
N LEU A 7 52.25 14.02 -1.60
CA LEU A 7 51.11 13.14 -1.39
C LEU A 7 51.30 11.80 -2.14
N ARG A 8 52.31 11.01 -1.80
CA ARG A 8 52.55 9.66 -2.34
C ARG A 8 53.26 8.76 -1.32
N THR A 9 52.72 8.59 -0.12
CA THR A 9 53.25 7.58 0.83
C THR A 9 52.21 7.04 1.83
N VAL A 10 50.91 7.11 1.52
CA VAL A 10 49.86 6.47 2.36
C VAL A 10 49.15 5.31 1.64
N THR A 11 49.35 5.14 0.33
CA THR A 11 48.73 4.06 -0.46
C THR A 11 49.49 2.72 -0.44
N ALA A 12 50.50 2.57 0.44
CA ALA A 12 51.36 1.38 0.47
C ALA A 12 51.15 0.45 1.68
N PHE A 13 50.18 0.73 2.57
CA PHE A 13 49.98 -0.06 3.81
C PHE A 13 48.67 -0.85 3.89
N ILE A 14 47.82 -0.83 2.85
CA ILE A 14 46.54 -1.57 2.80
C ILE A 14 46.58 -2.74 1.79
N LEU A 15 47.72 -3.01 1.16
CA LEU A 15 47.91 -4.10 0.18
C LEU A 15 48.73 -5.29 0.70
N LEU A 16 48.85 -5.47 2.02
CA LEU A 16 49.64 -6.57 2.62
C LEU A 16 48.85 -7.47 3.59
N ILE A 17 47.52 -7.44 3.56
CA ILE A 17 46.67 -8.41 4.29
C ILE A 17 45.56 -8.88 3.35
N LEU A 18 45.92 -9.52 2.23
CA LEU A 18 45.02 -10.39 1.47
C LEU A 18 45.86 -11.29 0.56
N GLY A 19 46.67 -12.14 1.20
CA GLY A 19 47.48 -13.15 0.53
C GLY A 19 47.21 -14.53 1.12
N LEU A 20 46.75 -15.43 0.25
CA LEU A 20 46.72 -16.89 0.39
C LEU A 20 45.69 -17.53 1.33
N THR A 21 44.56 -17.95 0.73
CA THR A 21 44.23 -19.38 0.66
C THR A 21 43.50 -19.68 -0.65
N VAL A 22 44.22 -20.29 -1.59
CA VAL A 22 43.66 -20.99 -2.74
C VAL A 22 43.30 -22.40 -2.27
N VAL A 23 42.02 -22.76 -2.33
CA VAL A 23 41.61 -24.17 -2.41
C VAL A 23 40.80 -24.31 -3.70
N ALA A 24 41.39 -25.01 -4.66
CA ALA A 24 40.69 -25.54 -5.81
C ALA A 24 39.75 -26.66 -5.35
N ALA A 25 38.48 -26.61 -5.77
CA ALA A 25 37.58 -27.75 -5.76
C ALA A 25 36.67 -27.63 -6.99
N GLY A 26 36.56 -28.74 -7.71
CA GLY A 26 36.16 -28.76 -9.11
C GLY A 26 34.67 -28.52 -9.37
N SER A 27 34.41 -28.05 -10.59
CA SER A 27 33.10 -28.00 -11.21
C SER A 27 32.52 -29.41 -11.34
N ALA A 28 31.69 -29.81 -10.39
CA ALA A 28 30.78 -30.93 -10.55
C ALA A 28 29.47 -30.40 -11.13
N ALA A 29 29.17 -30.79 -12.37
CA ALA A 29 27.85 -30.62 -12.96
C ALA A 29 26.84 -31.35 -12.06
N ALA A 30 25.94 -30.59 -11.42
CA ALA A 30 24.84 -31.16 -10.66
C ALA A 30 23.80 -31.74 -11.63
N ALA A 31 23.61 -33.05 -11.56
CA ALA A 31 22.45 -33.75 -12.08
C ALA A 31 21.16 -33.23 -11.39
N PRO A 32 19.96 -33.46 -11.95
CA PRO A 32 18.76 -32.71 -11.61
C PRO A 32 18.32 -32.99 -10.17
N ALA A 33 18.12 -31.94 -9.38
CA ALA A 33 17.65 -32.06 -8.00
C ALA A 33 16.13 -32.27 -7.98
N GLU A 34 15.71 -33.36 -7.33
CA GLU A 34 14.35 -33.68 -6.92
C GLU A 34 13.78 -32.59 -5.98
N GLY A 35 12.44 -32.45 -5.98
CA GLY A 35 11.70 -31.41 -5.27
C GLY A 35 12.06 -31.27 -3.78
N SER A 36 12.27 -30.04 -3.33
CA SER A 36 12.75 -29.72 -1.99
C SER A 36 11.69 -30.02 -0.90
N PRO A 37 12.04 -30.72 0.21
CA PRO A 37 11.13 -30.98 1.32
C PRO A 37 11.15 -29.83 2.34
N ASN A 38 10.03 -29.11 2.50
CA ASN A 38 9.85 -28.13 3.57
C ASN A 38 9.55 -28.82 4.91
N ALA A 39 10.47 -28.77 5.88
CA ALA A 39 10.17 -29.13 7.26
C ALA A 39 9.98 -27.84 8.09
N THR A 40 8.76 -27.53 8.52
CA THR A 40 8.52 -26.44 9.47
C THR A 40 8.74 -26.96 10.90
N THR A 41 9.93 -26.75 11.46
CA THR A 41 10.22 -27.06 12.87
C THR A 41 9.84 -25.87 13.75
N VAL A 42 8.59 -25.86 14.18
CA VAL A 42 8.08 -25.09 15.33
C VAL A 42 7.21 -26.08 16.11
N ASP A 43 7.32 -26.11 17.45
CA ASP A 43 6.74 -27.09 18.38
C ASP A 43 5.50 -27.82 17.83
N GLY A 44 5.54 -29.16 17.83
CA GLY A 44 4.48 -30.02 17.29
C GLY A 44 4.96 -31.01 16.21
N PRO A 45 4.04 -31.82 15.64
CA PRO A 45 4.37 -32.74 14.56
C PRO A 45 5.03 -32.03 13.37
N ALA A 46 6.07 -32.65 12.82
CA ALA A 46 6.70 -32.19 11.59
C ALA A 46 5.70 -32.37 10.44
N VAL A 47 5.46 -31.31 9.67
CA VAL A 47 4.61 -31.34 8.49
C VAL A 47 5.42 -30.87 7.30
N THR A 48 5.43 -31.69 6.24
CA THR A 48 5.92 -31.28 4.92
C THR A 48 4.75 -31.18 3.96
N SER A 49 4.84 -30.25 3.02
CA SER A 49 3.77 -29.99 2.06
C SER A 49 4.34 -29.75 0.67
N THR A 50 3.71 -30.32 -0.35
CA THR A 50 3.89 -29.93 -1.75
C THR A 50 2.58 -29.43 -2.33
N VAL A 51 2.66 -28.59 -3.35
CA VAL A 51 1.51 -28.11 -4.10
C VAL A 51 1.78 -28.26 -5.60
N GLU A 52 0.80 -28.78 -6.31
CA GLU A 52 0.87 -29.00 -7.75
C GLU A 52 -0.48 -28.71 -8.40
N ARG A 53 -0.46 -28.35 -9.68
CA ARG A 53 -1.67 -28.26 -10.49
C ARG A 53 -2.09 -29.66 -10.95
N VAL A 54 -3.39 -29.94 -10.91
CA VAL A 54 -3.98 -31.16 -11.45
C VAL A 54 -4.56 -30.88 -12.84
N GLY A 55 -3.88 -31.34 -13.89
CA GLY A 55 -4.29 -31.12 -15.28
C GLY A 55 -4.34 -29.64 -15.66
N GLY A 56 -5.16 -29.27 -16.65
CA GLY A 56 -5.45 -27.86 -17.00
C GLY A 56 -6.67 -27.27 -16.27
N SER A 57 -7.27 -27.99 -15.31
CA SER A 57 -8.66 -27.76 -14.87
C SER A 57 -8.80 -26.86 -13.64
N GLY A 58 -7.99 -25.81 -13.51
CA GLY A 58 -8.08 -24.86 -12.39
C GLY A 58 -7.98 -25.51 -11.00
N THR A 59 -7.42 -26.71 -10.90
CA THR A 59 -7.41 -27.49 -9.66
C THR A 59 -6.00 -27.56 -9.10
N LEU A 60 -5.86 -27.29 -7.81
CA LEU A 60 -4.62 -27.48 -7.07
C LEU A 60 -4.75 -28.71 -6.17
N ARG A 61 -3.65 -29.46 -6.07
CA ARG A 61 -3.47 -30.56 -5.13
C ARG A 61 -2.38 -30.19 -4.15
N TYR A 62 -2.70 -30.34 -2.86
CA TYR A 62 -1.75 -30.26 -1.77
C TYR A 62 -1.54 -31.65 -1.21
N ASP A 63 -0.29 -32.11 -1.15
CA ASP A 63 0.07 -33.36 -0.50
C ASP A 63 0.79 -33.01 0.81
N LEU A 64 0.18 -33.37 1.93
CA LEU A 64 0.72 -33.17 3.28
C LEU A 64 1.29 -34.49 3.80
N THR A 65 2.51 -34.48 4.31
CA THR A 65 3.09 -35.60 5.05
C THR A 65 3.36 -35.16 6.48
N LEU A 66 2.83 -35.91 7.45
CA LEU A 66 3.02 -35.67 8.87
C LEU A 66 3.95 -36.75 9.44
N ALA A 67 4.91 -36.35 10.25
CA ALA A 67 5.87 -37.23 10.91
C ALA A 67 5.99 -36.91 12.41
N GLY A 68 6.54 -37.86 13.17
CA GLY A 68 6.68 -37.72 14.64
C GLY A 68 5.35 -37.88 15.39
N LEU A 69 4.35 -38.52 14.78
CA LEU A 69 3.01 -38.60 15.36
C LEU A 69 2.96 -39.38 16.68
N SER A 70 3.89 -40.32 16.87
CA SER A 70 3.98 -41.18 18.06
C SER A 70 4.25 -40.42 19.36
N GLU A 71 4.78 -39.21 19.30
CA GLU A 71 5.06 -38.37 20.47
C GLU A 71 3.79 -37.74 21.07
N TYR A 72 2.69 -37.75 20.31
CA TYR A 72 1.47 -37.03 20.65
C TYR A 72 0.29 -38.00 20.82
N GLU A 73 -0.47 -37.81 21.90
CA GLU A 73 -1.68 -38.59 22.17
C GLU A 73 -2.80 -38.24 21.16
N ARG A 74 -2.85 -36.97 20.76
CA ARG A 74 -3.87 -36.45 19.85
C ARG A 74 -3.21 -35.63 18.76
N VAL A 75 -3.47 -35.99 17.50
CA VAL A 75 -3.12 -35.20 16.31
C VAL A 75 -4.31 -35.13 15.38
N LYS A 76 -4.65 -33.93 14.93
CA LYS A 76 -5.78 -33.67 14.03
C LYS A 76 -5.45 -32.55 13.05
N LEU A 77 -5.95 -32.65 11.82
CA LEU A 77 -6.08 -31.52 10.92
C LEU A 77 -7.55 -31.10 10.85
N VAL A 78 -7.77 -29.79 10.74
CA VAL A 78 -9.06 -29.20 10.41
C VAL A 78 -8.92 -28.50 9.07
N VAL A 79 -9.53 -29.08 8.04
CA VAL A 79 -9.53 -28.54 6.68
C VAL A 79 -10.77 -27.68 6.48
N GLY A 80 -10.54 -26.47 5.95
CA GLY A 80 -11.53 -25.44 5.67
C GLY A 80 -12.61 -25.86 4.68
N ARG A 81 -13.60 -24.99 4.50
CA ARG A 81 -14.77 -25.25 3.64
C ARG A 81 -14.45 -25.13 2.15
N ASP A 82 -13.40 -24.41 1.84
CA ASP A 82 -12.85 -24.07 0.54
C ASP A 82 -11.97 -25.19 -0.06
N ALA A 83 -11.81 -26.30 0.66
CA ALA A 83 -10.97 -27.40 0.25
C ALA A 83 -11.61 -28.76 0.54
N THR A 84 -11.22 -29.77 -0.25
CA THR A 84 -11.72 -31.14 -0.14
C THR A 84 -10.57 -32.08 0.16
N VAL A 85 -10.68 -32.87 1.23
CA VAL A 85 -9.76 -33.98 1.49
C VAL A 85 -10.15 -35.13 0.56
N VAL A 86 -9.23 -35.55 -0.30
CA VAL A 86 -9.48 -36.63 -1.28
C VAL A 86 -8.81 -37.94 -0.90
N GLU A 87 -7.79 -37.89 -0.04
CA GLU A 87 -7.07 -39.07 0.46
C GLU A 87 -6.48 -38.75 1.83
N ALA A 88 -6.41 -39.75 2.71
CA ALA A 88 -5.90 -39.59 4.07
C ALA A 88 -5.40 -40.94 4.61
N ASP A 89 -4.11 -41.24 4.44
CA ASP A 89 -3.53 -42.50 4.91
C ASP A 89 -3.05 -42.38 6.35
N GLY A 90 -3.32 -43.41 7.17
CA GLY A 90 -3.05 -43.38 8.62
C GLY A 90 -3.96 -42.42 9.39
N MET A 91 -5.04 -41.96 8.75
CA MET A 91 -5.97 -40.96 9.28
C MET A 91 -7.42 -41.34 8.96
N ALA A 92 -8.35 -41.00 9.85
CA ALA A 92 -9.79 -41.10 9.63
C ALA A 92 -10.38 -39.71 9.40
N THR A 93 -11.29 -39.59 8.44
CA THR A 93 -11.93 -38.33 8.08
C THR A 93 -13.37 -38.28 8.59
N THR A 94 -13.83 -37.10 8.99
CA THR A 94 -15.23 -36.85 9.37
C THR A 94 -15.60 -35.44 8.96
N ARG A 95 -16.73 -35.28 8.27
CA ARG A 95 -17.23 -33.96 7.86
C ARG A 95 -18.17 -33.41 8.93
N ARG A 96 -17.95 -32.17 9.36
CA ARG A 96 -18.78 -31.48 10.35
C ARG A 96 -18.76 -29.98 10.11
N ASP A 97 -19.93 -29.34 10.10
CA ASP A 97 -20.09 -27.89 9.94
C ASP A 97 -19.43 -27.32 8.66
N GLY A 98 -19.45 -28.13 7.59
CA GLY A 98 -18.83 -27.84 6.30
C GLY A 98 -17.30 -28.02 6.25
N ARG A 99 -16.66 -28.35 7.37
CA ARG A 99 -15.21 -28.60 7.46
C ARG A 99 -14.93 -30.10 7.47
N THR A 100 -13.72 -30.47 7.06
CA THR A 100 -13.25 -31.86 7.15
C THR A 100 -12.27 -32.00 8.31
N TRP A 101 -12.63 -32.80 9.29
CA TRP A 101 -11.76 -33.17 10.41
C TRP A 101 -11.02 -34.44 10.04
N VAL A 102 -9.70 -34.39 10.10
CA VAL A 102 -8.81 -35.52 9.79
C VAL A 102 -8.09 -35.87 11.08
N ARG A 103 -8.33 -37.05 11.64
CA ARG A 103 -7.77 -37.49 12.92
C ARG A 103 -6.89 -38.72 12.71
N ARG A 104 -5.79 -38.82 13.44
CA ARG A 104 -4.93 -40.02 13.44
C ARG A 104 -5.76 -41.30 13.63
N ALA A 105 -5.51 -42.29 12.78
CA ALA A 105 -6.08 -43.62 12.87
C ALA A 105 -4.95 -44.62 13.19
N GLY A 106 -5.05 -45.27 14.35
CA GLY A 106 -4.02 -46.19 14.84
C GLY A 106 -2.73 -45.48 15.29
N ASP A 107 -1.66 -46.27 15.40
CA ASP A 107 -0.41 -45.86 16.07
C ASP A 107 0.75 -45.58 15.10
N SER A 108 0.49 -45.44 13.81
CA SER A 108 1.53 -45.09 12.82
C SER A 108 2.23 -43.78 13.20
N ALA A 109 3.57 -43.76 13.12
CA ALA A 109 4.37 -42.57 13.40
C ALA A 109 4.30 -41.53 12.27
N THR A 110 3.77 -41.91 11.11
CA THR A 110 3.59 -41.06 9.94
C THR A 110 2.17 -41.16 9.38
N ALA A 111 1.72 -40.12 8.69
CA ALA A 111 0.45 -40.08 7.96
C ALA A 111 0.55 -39.15 6.75
N SER A 112 -0.31 -39.37 5.76
CA SER A 112 -0.43 -38.51 4.58
C SER A 112 -1.86 -37.95 4.48
N VAL A 113 -2.01 -36.73 3.98
CA VAL A 113 -3.32 -36.15 3.68
C VAL A 113 -3.23 -35.39 2.36
N ARG A 114 -4.09 -35.74 1.41
CA ARG A 114 -4.21 -35.06 0.13
C ARG A 114 -5.44 -34.17 0.11
N ILE A 115 -5.22 -32.90 -0.20
CA ILE A 115 -6.25 -31.88 -0.26
C ILE A 115 -6.34 -31.36 -1.70
N ARG A 116 -7.55 -31.08 -2.16
CA ARG A 116 -7.79 -30.36 -3.42
C ARG A 116 -8.51 -29.05 -3.17
N THR A 117 -8.08 -28.01 -3.86
CA THR A 117 -8.84 -26.77 -4.05
C THR A 117 -9.18 -26.63 -5.52
N THR A 118 -10.36 -26.11 -5.81
CA THR A 118 -10.82 -25.85 -7.18
C THR A 118 -11.01 -24.37 -7.34
N THR A 119 -10.36 -23.85 -8.36
CA THR A 119 -10.37 -22.45 -8.76
C THR A 119 -11.31 -22.33 -9.94
N ALA A 120 -12.44 -21.64 -9.76
CA ALA A 120 -13.20 -21.15 -10.89
C ALA A 120 -12.58 -19.80 -11.29
N ALA A 121 -12.22 -19.64 -12.57
CA ALA A 121 -11.93 -18.31 -13.09
C ALA A 121 -13.22 -17.48 -12.94
N THR A 122 -13.13 -16.37 -12.21
CA THR A 122 -14.27 -15.47 -12.01
C THR A 122 -14.09 -14.25 -12.90
N ASP A 123 -15.11 -13.89 -13.67
CA ASP A 123 -15.09 -12.66 -14.49
C ASP A 123 -15.23 -11.37 -13.64
N ARG A 124 -15.45 -11.51 -12.32
CA ARG A 124 -15.56 -10.40 -11.38
C ARG A 124 -14.96 -10.75 -10.01
N PRO A 125 -14.43 -9.75 -9.28
CA PRO A 125 -14.04 -9.92 -7.90
C PRO A 125 -15.19 -10.42 -7.03
N THR A 126 -14.86 -11.33 -6.11
CA THR A 126 -15.78 -11.86 -5.10
C THR A 126 -15.23 -11.58 -3.70
N GLU A 127 -16.02 -11.72 -2.64
CA GLU A 127 -15.47 -11.71 -1.26
C GLU A 127 -14.38 -12.77 -1.05
N GLY A 128 -14.37 -13.81 -1.89
CA GLY A 128 -13.36 -14.86 -1.93
C GLY A 128 -12.05 -14.45 -2.59
N GLY A 129 -11.97 -13.32 -3.28
CA GLY A 129 -10.86 -12.92 -4.14
C GLY A 129 -10.98 -13.44 -5.58
N GLU A 130 -10.08 -12.98 -6.45
CA GLU A 130 -9.95 -13.46 -7.83
C GLU A 130 -8.81 -14.45 -7.99
N TYR A 131 -9.01 -15.39 -8.92
CA TYR A 131 -8.08 -16.48 -9.15
C TYR A 131 -8.09 -16.88 -10.62
N PHE A 132 -6.97 -17.37 -11.12
CA PHE A 132 -6.72 -17.52 -12.55
C PHE A 132 -6.06 -18.85 -12.87
N ALA A 133 -6.43 -19.44 -13.99
CA ALA A 133 -5.85 -20.68 -14.46
C ALA A 133 -5.62 -20.64 -15.97
N THR A 134 -4.45 -21.09 -16.40
CA THR A 134 -4.09 -21.33 -17.80
C THR A 134 -3.60 -22.78 -17.96
N GLU A 135 -3.18 -23.13 -19.18
CA GLU A 135 -2.52 -24.39 -19.45
C GLU A 135 -1.11 -24.47 -18.83
N SER A 136 -0.44 -23.33 -18.59
CA SER A 136 0.96 -23.27 -18.14
C SER A 136 1.10 -22.91 -16.65
N TRP A 137 0.24 -22.05 -16.12
CA TRP A 137 0.26 -21.62 -14.72
C TRP A 137 -1.15 -21.53 -14.08
N LEU A 138 -1.21 -21.40 -12.76
CA LEU A 138 -2.44 -21.23 -11.97
C LEU A 138 -2.16 -20.38 -10.72
N LEU A 139 -2.87 -19.26 -10.57
CA LEU A 139 -2.97 -18.50 -9.31
C LEU A 139 -4.24 -18.95 -8.57
N GLY A 140 -4.08 -19.58 -7.42
CA GLY A 140 -5.19 -20.13 -6.65
C GLY A 140 -5.17 -19.73 -5.19
N ARG A 141 -6.17 -20.23 -4.45
CA ARG A 141 -6.31 -20.01 -3.01
C ARG A 141 -5.51 -21.02 -2.21
N VAL A 142 -4.76 -20.53 -1.23
CA VAL A 142 -4.16 -21.38 -0.18
C VAL A 142 -5.27 -21.89 0.75
N PRO A 143 -5.42 -23.21 0.94
CA PRO A 143 -6.48 -23.77 1.74
C PRO A 143 -6.27 -23.46 3.22
N LEU A 144 -7.36 -23.18 3.94
CA LEU A 144 -7.30 -23.07 5.39
C LEU A 144 -7.12 -24.46 6.01
N VAL A 145 -5.93 -24.75 6.54
CA VAL A 145 -5.64 -26.01 7.23
C VAL A 145 -5.06 -25.71 8.61
N GLU A 146 -5.72 -26.18 9.66
CA GLU A 146 -5.24 -26.02 11.04
C GLU A 146 -4.78 -27.37 11.59
N LEU A 147 -3.50 -27.45 11.98
CA LEU A 147 -2.95 -28.55 12.75
C LEU A 147 -3.26 -28.35 14.22
N ARG A 148 -3.77 -29.39 14.88
CA ARG A 148 -3.99 -29.45 16.33
C ARG A 148 -3.32 -30.67 16.91
N TRP A 149 -2.58 -30.48 17.99
CA TRP A 149 -1.92 -31.58 18.68
C TRP A 149 -1.95 -31.41 20.20
N ALA A 150 -1.72 -32.50 20.92
CA ALA A 150 -1.50 -32.49 22.37
C ALA A 150 -0.68 -33.70 22.79
N SER A 151 0.30 -33.47 23.66
CA SER A 151 1.00 -34.52 24.39
C SER A 151 0.11 -35.06 25.51
N ALA A 152 0.51 -36.19 26.11
CA ALA A 152 -0.24 -36.80 27.20
C ALA A 152 -0.39 -35.85 28.40
N GLY A 153 -1.64 -35.61 28.82
CA GLY A 153 -1.94 -34.70 29.93
C GLY A 153 -1.81 -33.20 29.63
N GLU A 154 -1.45 -32.82 28.41
CA GLU A 154 -1.27 -31.42 28.02
C GLU A 154 -2.48 -30.81 27.32
N ARG A 155 -2.48 -29.47 27.27
CA ARG A 155 -3.48 -28.68 26.54
C ARG A 155 -3.31 -28.85 25.03
N VAL A 156 -4.37 -28.54 24.28
CA VAL A 156 -4.34 -28.63 22.82
C VAL A 156 -3.68 -27.38 22.24
N GLU A 157 -2.54 -27.61 21.60
CA GLU A 157 -1.84 -26.63 20.80
C GLU A 157 -2.38 -26.63 19.36
N ARG A 158 -2.20 -25.50 18.67
CA ARG A 158 -2.77 -25.26 17.34
C ARG A 158 -1.82 -24.43 16.50
N ARG A 159 -1.74 -24.76 15.21
CA ARG A 159 -0.98 -24.00 14.21
C ARG A 159 -1.76 -23.97 12.91
N ARG A 160 -1.85 -22.80 12.28
CA ARG A 160 -2.32 -22.72 10.89
C ARG A 160 -1.18 -23.10 9.97
N LEU A 161 -1.40 -24.08 9.11
CA LEU A 161 -0.45 -24.38 8.06
C LEU A 161 -0.53 -23.25 7.02
N PHE A 162 0.61 -22.96 6.37
CA PHE A 162 0.76 -21.93 5.33
C PHE A 162 0.59 -20.47 5.75
N ALA A 163 0.29 -20.18 7.03
CA ALA A 163 0.05 -18.80 7.50
C ALA A 163 1.33 -18.04 7.91
N ASP A 164 2.43 -18.76 8.15
CA ASP A 164 3.65 -18.20 8.76
C ASP A 164 4.89 -18.46 7.89
N GLY A 165 4.70 -18.87 6.63
CA GLY A 165 5.80 -19.37 5.80
C GLY A 165 5.55 -19.17 4.32
N ARG A 166 6.07 -18.07 3.79
CA ARG A 166 6.20 -17.90 2.34
C ARG A 166 7.24 -18.87 1.84
N THR A 167 6.82 -19.79 0.99
CA THR A 167 7.72 -20.74 0.35
C THR A 167 7.75 -20.50 -1.14
N SER A 168 8.93 -20.42 -1.72
CA SER A 168 9.09 -20.42 -3.16
C SER A 168 9.99 -21.57 -3.62
N SER A 169 9.67 -22.09 -4.80
CA SER A 169 10.47 -23.02 -5.57
C SER A 169 10.40 -22.60 -7.03
N ALA A 170 11.16 -23.23 -7.93
CA ALA A 170 11.09 -22.93 -9.36
C ALA A 170 9.68 -23.10 -9.98
N ARG A 171 8.77 -23.85 -9.33
CA ARG A 171 7.45 -24.19 -9.86
C ARG A 171 6.25 -23.80 -8.99
N ALA A 172 6.48 -23.34 -7.77
CA ALA A 172 5.40 -22.95 -6.87
C ALA A 172 5.86 -21.87 -5.89
N THR A 173 5.09 -20.79 -5.78
CA THR A 173 5.20 -19.80 -4.72
C THR A 173 3.93 -19.83 -3.90
N VAL A 174 4.03 -20.27 -2.65
CA VAL A 174 2.95 -20.30 -1.66
C VAL A 174 3.14 -19.11 -0.73
N SER A 175 2.17 -18.21 -0.72
CA SER A 175 2.04 -17.12 0.25
C SER A 175 0.87 -17.42 1.20
N ASN A 176 0.22 -16.42 1.79
CA ASN A 176 -0.82 -16.62 2.81
C ASN A 176 -2.21 -16.83 2.20
N ARG A 177 -2.61 -15.99 1.25
CA ARG A 177 -3.86 -16.06 0.48
C ARG A 177 -3.64 -16.79 -0.84
N TYR A 178 -2.55 -16.44 -1.51
CA TYR A 178 -2.30 -16.83 -2.89
C TYR A 178 -1.23 -17.90 -3.01
N VAL A 179 -1.43 -18.75 -4.02
CA VAL A 179 -0.40 -19.66 -4.50
C VAL A 179 -0.31 -19.57 -6.02
N LEU A 180 0.89 -19.33 -6.53
CA LEU A 180 1.17 -19.44 -7.95
C LEU A 180 1.86 -20.77 -8.21
N VAL A 181 1.30 -21.60 -9.10
CA VAL A 181 1.88 -22.88 -9.53
C VAL A 181 2.09 -22.89 -11.03
N GLY A 182 3.25 -23.34 -11.48
CA GLY A 182 3.73 -23.30 -12.86
C GLY A 182 5.17 -22.83 -12.91
N ASP A 183 5.84 -22.98 -14.05
CA ASP A 183 7.18 -22.42 -14.22
C ASP A 183 7.11 -20.90 -14.04
N GLN A 184 7.91 -20.38 -13.12
CA GLN A 184 7.84 -18.99 -12.67
C GLN A 184 9.24 -18.41 -12.48
N ARG A 185 9.30 -17.09 -12.48
CA ARG A 185 10.48 -16.31 -12.13
C ARG A 185 10.10 -15.32 -11.03
N SER A 186 11.10 -14.88 -10.29
CA SER A 186 10.92 -13.83 -9.30
C SER A 186 12.07 -12.85 -9.37
N VAL A 187 11.72 -11.57 -9.23
CA VAL A 187 12.67 -10.48 -9.02
C VAL A 187 12.35 -9.82 -7.69
N SER A 188 13.32 -9.14 -7.09
CA SER A 188 13.11 -8.51 -5.78
C SER A 188 13.87 -7.19 -5.69
N VAL A 189 13.27 -6.25 -4.98
CA VAL A 189 13.92 -5.01 -4.54
C VAL A 189 13.95 -4.99 -3.02
N THR A 190 15.11 -4.66 -2.46
CA THR A 190 15.26 -4.42 -1.02
C THR A 190 14.78 -3.00 -0.74
N ALA A 191 13.89 -2.85 0.23
CA ALA A 191 13.45 -1.57 0.75
C ALA A 191 13.83 -1.42 2.23
N ALA A 192 13.64 -0.22 2.79
CA ALA A 192 13.96 0.10 4.18
C ALA A 192 13.23 -0.82 5.18
N ASP A 193 11.98 -1.19 4.87
CA ASP A 193 11.08 -1.90 5.78
C ASP A 193 10.84 -3.38 5.36
N GLY A 194 11.62 -3.92 4.42
CA GLY A 194 11.47 -5.31 3.96
C GLY A 194 11.81 -5.50 2.48
N GLY A 195 11.70 -6.73 1.97
CA GLY A 195 11.88 -7.01 0.55
C GLY A 195 10.56 -7.04 -0.22
N ILE A 196 10.48 -6.34 -1.35
CA ILE A 196 9.36 -6.47 -2.28
C ILE A 196 9.73 -7.50 -3.34
N ARG A 197 8.99 -8.61 -3.40
CA ARG A 197 9.20 -9.69 -4.37
C ARG A 197 8.08 -9.71 -5.40
N ILE A 198 8.44 -9.57 -6.67
CA ILE A 198 7.53 -9.74 -7.78
C ILE A 198 7.70 -11.16 -8.32
N VAL A 199 6.61 -11.90 -8.44
CA VAL A 199 6.59 -13.29 -8.94
C VAL A 199 5.70 -13.35 -10.17
N SER A 200 6.22 -13.86 -11.28
CA SER A 200 5.50 -13.97 -12.54
C SER A 200 5.69 -15.34 -13.20
N PRO A 201 4.69 -15.86 -13.93
CA PRO A 201 4.89 -17.02 -14.78
C PRO A 201 5.98 -16.74 -15.83
N VAL A 202 6.80 -17.74 -16.17
CA VAL A 202 7.78 -17.62 -17.25
C VAL A 202 7.09 -17.27 -18.57
N GLY A 203 7.67 -16.33 -19.31
CA GLY A 203 7.10 -15.80 -20.56
C GLY A 203 6.08 -14.68 -20.36
N THR A 204 5.81 -14.27 -19.11
CA THR A 204 5.04 -13.06 -18.83
C THR A 204 5.92 -11.83 -18.99
N GLU A 205 5.57 -10.99 -19.97
CA GLU A 205 6.16 -9.67 -20.16
C GLU A 205 5.46 -8.67 -19.23
N LEU A 206 6.25 -7.84 -18.55
CA LEU A 206 5.74 -6.73 -17.76
C LEU A 206 5.54 -5.54 -18.69
N GLY A 207 4.40 -4.86 -18.56
CA GLY A 207 4.10 -3.64 -19.27
C GLY A 207 5.14 -2.54 -19.02
N PRO A 208 5.50 -2.24 -17.76
CA PRO A 208 6.70 -1.46 -17.46
C PRO A 208 7.97 -2.32 -17.55
N ASP A 209 9.09 -1.68 -17.91
CA ASP A 209 10.41 -2.30 -17.80
C ASP A 209 10.74 -2.59 -16.33
N GLU A 210 11.44 -3.69 -16.07
CA GLU A 210 11.89 -4.06 -14.71
C GLU A 210 12.87 -3.04 -14.14
N ASP A 211 13.70 -2.45 -15.01
CA ASP A 211 14.67 -1.42 -14.65
C ASP A 211 13.97 -0.12 -14.20
N ASP A 212 12.69 0.08 -14.56
CA ASP A 212 11.86 1.17 -14.07
C ASP A 212 10.96 0.76 -12.89
N LEU A 213 10.40 -0.46 -12.94
CA LEU A 213 9.44 -0.96 -11.95
C LEU A 213 10.09 -1.21 -10.58
N LEU A 214 11.24 -1.87 -10.54
CA LEU A 214 11.88 -2.20 -9.28
C LEU A 214 12.31 -0.93 -8.51
N PRO A 215 12.95 0.08 -9.14
CA PRO A 215 13.21 1.35 -8.48
C PRO A 215 11.93 2.10 -8.08
N ALA A 216 10.86 2.04 -8.87
CA ALA A 216 9.59 2.71 -8.51
C ALA A 216 9.01 2.16 -7.20
N LEU A 217 9.02 0.84 -7.03
CA LEU A 217 8.54 0.18 -5.82
C LEU A 217 9.49 0.39 -4.64
N GLY A 218 10.81 0.38 -4.88
CA GLY A 218 11.80 0.71 -3.86
C GLY A 218 11.65 2.15 -3.35
N ASP A 219 11.53 3.13 -4.25
CA ASP A 219 11.33 4.54 -3.89
C ASP A 219 9.97 4.78 -3.22
N ALA A 220 8.92 4.07 -3.66
CA ALA A 220 7.63 4.10 -2.97
C ALA A 220 7.75 3.62 -1.52
N ALA A 221 8.52 2.57 -1.28
CA ALA A 221 8.76 2.06 0.07
C ALA A 221 9.62 2.98 0.93
N GLU A 222 10.57 3.70 0.35
CA GLU A 222 11.36 4.70 1.07
C GLU A 222 10.56 5.97 1.42
N ARG A 223 9.61 6.36 0.57
CA ARG A 223 8.84 7.60 0.76
C ARG A 223 7.58 7.42 1.60
N LEU A 224 6.90 6.29 1.45
CA LEU A 224 5.66 6.02 2.16
C LEU A 224 5.93 5.44 3.56
N ASP A 225 6.53 6.26 4.42
CA ASP A 225 6.69 5.93 5.83
C ASP A 225 5.37 6.17 6.57
N VAL A 226 4.60 5.10 6.73
CA VAL A 226 3.34 5.08 7.49
C VAL A 226 3.41 4.14 8.69
N GLY A 227 4.62 3.81 9.16
CA GLY A 227 4.88 2.95 10.32
C GLY A 227 4.19 1.59 10.29
N ASP A 228 4.20 0.95 9.13
CA ASP A 228 3.75 -0.44 8.96
C ASP A 228 4.73 -1.44 9.63
N ARG A 229 4.29 -2.68 9.87
CA ARG A 229 4.99 -3.72 10.65
C ARG A 229 6.31 -4.21 10.08
N GLY A 230 6.69 -3.78 8.88
CA GLY A 230 7.96 -4.13 8.25
C GLY A 230 7.98 -5.58 7.82
N ASP A 231 7.20 -5.89 6.78
CA ASP A 231 7.05 -7.22 6.22
C ASP A 231 7.54 -7.28 4.76
N ASP A 232 8.03 -8.46 4.37
CA ASP A 232 8.28 -8.75 2.94
C ASP A 232 6.95 -8.58 2.17
N VAL A 233 6.96 -7.99 0.98
CA VAL A 233 5.77 -7.90 0.10
C VAL A 233 5.87 -8.95 -0.99
N VAL A 234 4.74 -9.59 -1.36
CA VAL A 234 4.67 -10.48 -2.52
C VAL A 234 3.65 -9.99 -3.53
N LEU A 235 4.13 -9.58 -4.70
CA LEU A 235 3.29 -9.16 -5.82
C LEU A 235 3.29 -10.24 -6.91
N PHE A 236 2.13 -10.82 -7.19
CA PHE A 236 1.94 -11.76 -8.28
C PHE A 236 1.61 -11.02 -9.57
N ALA A 237 2.57 -10.92 -10.48
CA ALA A 237 2.41 -10.23 -11.76
C ALA A 237 1.86 -11.19 -12.82
N LEU A 238 0.62 -10.97 -13.24
CA LEU A 238 -0.14 -11.93 -14.06
C LEU A 238 -0.62 -11.31 -15.37
N GLY A 239 -0.34 -12.01 -16.47
CA GLY A 239 -0.95 -11.72 -17.77
C GLY A 239 -2.36 -12.33 -17.89
N SER A 240 -2.88 -12.37 -19.11
CA SER A 240 -4.17 -13.02 -19.41
C SER A 240 -4.24 -14.45 -18.84
N PRO A 241 -5.34 -14.84 -18.17
CA PRO A 241 -6.66 -14.20 -18.16
C PRO A 241 -6.89 -13.20 -17.02
N ALA A 242 -5.84 -12.78 -16.28
CA ALA A 242 -6.01 -11.74 -15.28
C ALA A 242 -6.54 -10.47 -15.97
N ARG A 243 -7.66 -9.93 -15.47
CA ARG A 243 -8.20 -8.64 -15.95
C ARG A 243 -7.23 -7.51 -15.63
N ARG A 244 -7.34 -6.38 -16.32
CA ARG A 244 -6.62 -5.15 -15.92
C ARG A 244 -7.00 -4.74 -14.49
N GLY A 245 -6.01 -4.22 -13.76
CA GLY A 245 -6.11 -3.87 -12.34
C GLY A 245 -5.35 -4.85 -11.44
N GLY A 246 -5.66 -4.83 -10.14
CA GLY A 246 -5.10 -5.72 -9.15
C GLY A 246 -6.09 -6.03 -8.03
N GLU A 247 -5.60 -6.80 -7.06
CA GLU A 247 -6.26 -7.00 -5.77
C GLU A 247 -5.22 -7.29 -4.70
N SER A 248 -5.23 -6.47 -3.64
CA SER A 248 -4.39 -6.65 -2.46
C SER A 248 -5.11 -7.30 -1.29
N PHE A 249 -4.34 -8.04 -0.50
CA PHE A 249 -4.68 -8.53 0.83
C PHE A 249 -3.73 -7.91 1.86
N PRO A 250 -4.06 -6.71 2.38
CA PRO A 250 -3.19 -5.93 3.28
C PRO A 250 -2.67 -6.74 4.47
N VAL A 251 -3.54 -7.52 5.11
CA VAL A 251 -3.21 -8.37 6.29
C VAL A 251 -2.10 -9.42 6.02
N HIS A 252 -1.68 -9.58 4.77
CA HIS A 252 -0.68 -10.55 4.35
C HIS A 252 0.41 -9.97 3.43
N ASP A 253 0.40 -8.65 3.21
CA ASP A 253 1.33 -7.93 2.33
C ASP A 253 1.47 -8.57 0.95
N GLU A 254 0.35 -8.96 0.37
CA GLU A 254 0.35 -9.63 -0.93
C GLU A 254 -0.74 -9.09 -1.84
N ALA A 255 -0.43 -9.08 -3.13
CA ALA A 255 -1.36 -8.65 -4.16
C ALA A 255 -1.15 -9.46 -5.44
N TRP A 256 -2.16 -9.54 -6.29
CA TRP A 256 -1.94 -9.82 -7.70
C TRP A 256 -2.14 -8.54 -8.51
N ILE A 257 -1.35 -8.37 -9.56
CA ILE A 257 -1.35 -7.20 -10.43
C ILE A 257 -1.31 -7.66 -11.88
N ASN A 258 -2.15 -7.05 -12.71
CA ASN A 258 -2.10 -7.27 -14.15
C ASN A 258 -0.86 -6.63 -14.76
N THR A 259 -0.14 -7.41 -15.57
CA THR A 259 1.14 -7.00 -16.14
C THR A 259 1.04 -5.83 -17.11
N ASP A 260 -0.11 -5.60 -17.77
CA ASP A 260 -0.29 -4.51 -18.72
C ASP A 260 -0.56 -3.15 -18.05
N SER A 261 -0.49 -3.09 -16.72
CA SER A 261 -0.72 -1.86 -15.96
C SER A 261 0.50 -0.93 -16.07
N PRO A 262 0.34 0.30 -16.60
CA PRO A 262 1.44 1.25 -16.72
C PRO A 262 1.88 1.77 -15.35
N LEU A 263 3.13 2.24 -15.28
CA LEU A 263 3.65 2.97 -14.11
C LEU A 263 3.37 4.48 -14.17
N ASP A 264 3.39 5.05 -15.37
CA ASP A 264 3.28 6.49 -15.60
C ASP A 264 1.81 6.92 -15.76
N ASP A 265 1.01 6.55 -14.76
CA ASP A 265 -0.43 6.81 -14.68
C ASP A 265 -0.77 7.34 -13.27
N PRO A 266 -1.64 8.36 -13.13
CA PRO A 266 -2.07 8.82 -11.80
C PRO A 266 -2.81 7.75 -10.99
N ASN A 267 -3.37 6.72 -11.65
CA ASN A 267 -3.86 5.50 -11.03
C ASN A 267 -2.94 4.30 -11.38
N SER A 268 -1.64 4.48 -11.11
CA SER A 268 -0.65 3.40 -11.25
C SER A 268 -1.03 2.23 -10.34
N VAL A 269 -1.58 1.17 -10.93
CA VAL A 269 -2.04 -0.04 -10.21
C VAL A 269 -0.90 -0.61 -9.36
N TRP A 270 0.33 -0.59 -9.85
CA TRP A 270 1.50 -1.06 -9.09
C TRP A 270 1.69 -0.30 -7.78
N LEU A 271 1.59 1.02 -7.82
CA LEU A 271 1.74 1.86 -6.64
C LEU A 271 0.48 1.79 -5.74
N HIS A 272 -0.71 1.69 -6.34
CA HIS A 272 -1.98 1.53 -5.62
C HIS A 272 -2.01 0.25 -4.79
N GLU A 273 -1.72 -0.88 -5.42
CA GLU A 273 -1.67 -2.17 -4.72
C GLU A 273 -0.51 -2.21 -3.71
N TYR A 274 0.61 -1.54 -3.99
CA TYR A 274 1.67 -1.37 -2.99
C TYR A 274 1.17 -0.59 -1.76
N VAL A 275 0.45 0.52 -1.93
CA VAL A 275 -0.09 1.28 -0.79
C VAL A 275 -1.05 0.42 0.04
N HIS A 276 -1.84 -0.44 -0.59
CA HIS A 276 -2.69 -1.39 0.15
C HIS A 276 -1.89 -2.29 1.08
N THR A 277 -0.68 -2.70 0.69
CA THR A 277 0.19 -3.49 1.58
C THR A 277 0.66 -2.70 2.80
N ARG A 278 0.57 -1.37 2.81
CA ARG A 278 0.94 -0.54 3.97
C ARG A 278 -0.22 -0.25 4.93
N GLN A 279 -1.37 -0.88 4.72
CA GLN A 279 -2.61 -0.64 5.49
C GLN A 279 -2.80 -1.69 6.58
N ASP A 280 -2.17 -1.47 7.71
CA ASP A 280 -2.10 -2.41 8.82
C ASP A 280 -3.22 -2.23 9.87
N PHE A 281 -4.24 -1.45 9.52
CA PHE A 281 -5.40 -1.21 10.36
C PHE A 281 -6.58 -2.14 10.04
N VAL A 282 -7.46 -2.32 11.02
CA VAL A 282 -8.81 -2.83 10.79
C VAL A 282 -9.76 -1.65 10.76
N LEU A 283 -10.63 -1.56 9.75
CA LEU A 283 -11.59 -0.45 9.62
C LEU A 283 -12.97 -0.84 10.14
N ALA A 284 -13.57 0.03 10.94
CA ALA A 284 -15.01 0.01 11.20
C ALA A 284 -15.80 0.40 9.94
N ALA A 285 -17.12 0.20 9.96
CA ALA A 285 -17.97 0.40 8.78
C ALA A 285 -17.91 1.85 8.24
N ASP A 286 -17.86 2.82 9.15
CA ASP A 286 -17.79 4.26 8.89
C ASP A 286 -16.42 4.76 8.38
N MET A 287 -15.41 3.90 8.40
CA MET A 287 -14.08 4.21 7.88
C MET A 287 -13.68 3.37 6.66
N ARG A 288 -14.54 2.46 6.18
CA ARG A 288 -14.25 1.59 5.01
C ARG A 288 -13.73 2.33 3.79
N TRP A 289 -14.19 3.57 3.58
CA TRP A 289 -13.76 4.42 2.47
C TRP A 289 -12.25 4.71 2.49
N PHE A 290 -11.64 4.78 3.67
CA PHE A 290 -10.23 5.17 3.82
C PHE A 290 -9.30 4.20 3.09
N ARG A 291 -9.67 2.90 3.03
CA ARG A 291 -8.87 1.87 2.37
C ARG A 291 -8.58 2.20 0.90
N GLU A 292 -9.61 2.46 0.11
CA GLU A 292 -9.41 2.78 -1.32
C GLU A 292 -8.96 4.23 -1.50
N ALA A 293 -9.48 5.14 -0.69
CA ALA A 293 -9.13 6.56 -0.76
C ALA A 293 -7.63 6.82 -0.54
N SER A 294 -7.02 6.15 0.44
CA SER A 294 -5.60 6.34 0.73
C SER A 294 -4.73 5.70 -0.35
N ALA A 295 -5.10 4.51 -0.83
CA ALA A 295 -4.40 3.84 -1.93
C ALA A 295 -4.41 4.72 -3.20
N GLU A 296 -5.57 5.25 -3.56
CA GLU A 296 -5.73 6.11 -4.73
C GLU A 296 -4.93 7.42 -4.60
N TYR A 297 -5.02 8.09 -3.45
CA TYR A 297 -4.31 9.34 -3.21
C TYR A 297 -2.79 9.15 -3.22
N TYR A 298 -2.28 8.15 -2.51
CA TYR A 298 -0.84 7.92 -2.44
C TYR A 298 -0.28 7.33 -3.72
N ALA A 299 -1.01 6.51 -4.48
CA ALA A 299 -0.56 6.07 -5.80
C ALA A 299 -0.29 7.27 -6.73
N ALA A 300 -1.24 8.21 -6.82
CA ALA A 300 -1.10 9.43 -7.61
C ALA A 300 0.03 10.32 -7.09
N ARG A 301 0.14 10.48 -5.76
CA ARG A 301 1.19 11.27 -5.12
C ARG A 301 2.57 10.68 -5.38
N LEU A 302 2.76 9.38 -5.18
CA LEU A 302 4.03 8.69 -5.40
C LEU A 302 4.44 8.75 -6.87
N ALA A 303 3.51 8.54 -7.81
CA ALA A 303 3.79 8.70 -9.23
C ALA A 303 4.29 10.13 -9.56
N TYR A 304 3.65 11.15 -8.99
CA TYR A 304 4.09 12.54 -9.14
C TYR A 304 5.47 12.80 -8.52
N GLU A 305 5.67 12.37 -7.27
CA GLU A 305 6.90 12.60 -6.54
C GLU A 305 8.09 11.84 -7.17
N GLN A 306 7.84 10.73 -7.85
CA GLN A 306 8.81 9.99 -8.68
C GLN A 306 9.07 10.64 -10.03
N GLY A 307 8.35 11.70 -10.40
CA GLY A 307 8.47 12.37 -11.70
C GLY A 307 7.89 11.57 -12.87
N ARG A 308 7.05 10.57 -12.60
CA ARG A 308 6.39 9.73 -13.61
C ARG A 308 5.21 10.43 -14.26
N ILE A 309 4.53 11.29 -13.49
CA ILE A 309 3.46 12.15 -13.98
C ILE A 309 3.72 13.60 -13.54
N ASP A 310 3.20 14.53 -14.33
CA ASP A 310 3.22 15.93 -13.96
C ASP A 310 2.24 16.21 -12.82
N ARG A 311 2.55 17.25 -12.03
CA ARG A 311 1.66 17.74 -10.97
C ARG A 311 0.24 17.99 -11.47
N ALA A 312 0.10 18.59 -12.66
CA ALA A 312 -1.20 18.90 -13.24
C ALA A 312 -2.04 17.64 -13.52
N VAL A 313 -1.39 16.52 -13.86
CA VAL A 313 -2.05 15.22 -14.09
C VAL A 313 -2.54 14.64 -12.76
N MET A 314 -1.69 14.65 -11.72
CA MET A 314 -2.09 14.25 -10.36
C MET A 314 -3.27 15.09 -9.85
N GLU A 315 -3.20 16.41 -10.02
CA GLU A 315 -4.27 17.32 -9.58
C GLU A 315 -5.58 17.06 -10.32
N ALA A 316 -5.53 16.91 -11.65
CA ALA A 316 -6.72 16.62 -12.45
C ALA A 316 -7.37 15.28 -12.06
N HIS A 317 -6.55 14.27 -11.73
CA HIS A 317 -7.02 12.97 -11.24
C HIS A 317 -7.80 13.09 -9.92
N ILE A 318 -7.24 13.81 -8.95
CA ILE A 318 -7.87 14.02 -7.64
C ILE A 318 -9.09 14.96 -7.72
N ASP A 319 -9.10 15.94 -8.64
CA ASP A 319 -10.12 17.00 -8.76
C ASP A 319 -11.37 16.64 -9.59
N GLY A 320 -11.58 15.38 -9.99
CA GLY A 320 -12.76 14.89 -10.74
C GLY A 320 -14.19 15.26 -10.26
N ALA A 321 -15.23 14.62 -10.81
CA ALA A 321 -16.62 15.02 -10.56
C ALA A 321 -17.01 14.99 -9.06
N PRO A 322 -17.62 16.05 -8.50
CA PRO A 322 -18.06 16.04 -7.11
C PRO A 322 -19.22 15.07 -6.89
N THR A 323 -19.13 14.24 -5.84
CA THR A 323 -20.22 13.38 -5.37
C THR A 323 -20.81 13.90 -4.05
N THR A 324 -22.08 13.57 -3.81
CA THR A 324 -22.84 13.97 -2.62
C THR A 324 -23.03 12.83 -1.61
N ALA A 325 -22.37 11.68 -1.80
CA ALA A 325 -22.41 10.58 -0.85
C ALA A 325 -21.65 10.90 0.45
N ALA A 326 -22.13 10.41 1.60
CA ALA A 326 -21.40 10.43 2.86
C ALA A 326 -20.38 9.28 2.88
N LEU A 327 -19.11 9.59 3.14
CA LEU A 327 -18.05 8.57 3.19
C LEU A 327 -18.21 7.64 4.41
N THR A 328 -18.82 8.11 5.49
CA THR A 328 -19.09 7.30 6.70
C THR A 328 -20.30 6.37 6.55
N GLU A 329 -21.08 6.51 5.47
CA GLU A 329 -22.26 5.69 5.22
C GLU A 329 -22.08 4.87 3.93
N PRO A 330 -21.40 3.71 3.96
CA PRO A 330 -21.21 2.88 2.76
C PRO A 330 -22.49 2.51 2.01
N GLY A 331 -23.62 2.43 2.73
CA GLY A 331 -24.93 2.19 2.13
C GLY A 331 -25.49 3.36 1.32
N SER A 332 -24.92 4.56 1.44
CA SER A 332 -25.29 5.75 0.68
C SER A 332 -24.51 5.89 -0.64
N TRP A 333 -23.57 4.99 -0.92
CA TRP A 333 -22.73 5.08 -2.11
C TRP A 333 -23.48 4.48 -3.30
N ASP A 334 -24.04 5.34 -4.14
CA ASP A 334 -24.69 4.93 -5.39
C ASP A 334 -23.69 4.37 -6.42
N ASP A 335 -22.39 4.58 -6.19
CA ASP A 335 -21.28 4.14 -7.04
C ASP A 335 -20.11 3.64 -6.16
N PRO A 336 -19.51 2.46 -6.45
CA PRO A 336 -18.37 1.94 -5.71
C PRO A 336 -17.09 2.80 -5.81
N THR A 337 -17.03 3.75 -6.75
CA THR A 337 -15.92 4.68 -6.93
C THR A 337 -15.94 5.88 -5.97
N VAL A 338 -16.96 6.01 -5.11
CA VAL A 338 -17.06 7.12 -4.14
C VAL A 338 -15.81 7.26 -3.25
N PRO A 339 -15.26 6.17 -2.66
CA PRO A 339 -13.99 6.22 -1.95
C PRO A 339 -12.80 6.69 -2.80
N TYR A 340 -12.68 6.18 -4.03
CA TYR A 340 -11.60 6.52 -4.95
C TYR A 340 -11.66 7.99 -5.38
N THR A 341 -12.86 8.54 -5.55
CA THR A 341 -13.05 9.91 -6.02
C THR A 341 -13.10 10.92 -4.87
N LYS A 342 -14.22 10.99 -4.14
CA LYS A 342 -14.39 11.94 -3.03
C LYS A 342 -13.46 11.62 -1.88
N GLY A 343 -13.24 10.34 -1.56
CA GLY A 343 -12.34 9.95 -0.49
C GLY A 343 -10.90 10.39 -0.75
N ALA A 344 -10.33 10.08 -1.91
CA ALA A 344 -8.96 10.50 -2.25
C ALA A 344 -8.82 12.04 -2.22
N ARG A 345 -9.82 12.78 -2.71
CA ARG A 345 -9.83 14.25 -2.62
C ARG A 345 -9.88 14.77 -1.20
N VAL A 346 -10.70 14.17 -0.34
CA VAL A 346 -10.73 14.51 1.09
C VAL A 346 -9.34 14.33 1.68
N LEU A 347 -8.70 13.18 1.43
CA LEU A 347 -7.38 12.88 1.97
C LEU A 347 -6.30 13.84 1.47
N ALA A 348 -6.33 14.19 0.19
CA ALA A 348 -5.46 15.20 -0.40
C ALA A 348 -5.60 16.57 0.32
N LEU A 349 -6.83 16.98 0.65
CA LEU A 349 -7.07 18.21 1.40
C LEU A 349 -6.69 18.11 2.87
N VAL A 350 -6.85 16.94 3.50
CA VAL A 350 -6.37 16.69 4.87
C VAL A 350 -4.85 16.78 4.91
N ASP A 351 -4.12 16.13 3.99
CA ASP A 351 -2.66 16.22 3.88
C ASP A 351 -2.20 17.68 3.80
N ARG A 352 -2.81 18.45 2.89
CA ARG A 352 -2.52 19.88 2.75
C ARG A 352 -2.79 20.66 4.05
N LYS A 353 -3.93 20.41 4.70
CA LYS A 353 -4.29 21.12 5.95
C LYS A 353 -3.31 20.79 7.07
N VAL A 354 -2.94 19.53 7.23
CA VAL A 354 -1.93 19.09 8.20
C VAL A 354 -0.62 19.81 7.93
N ARG A 355 -0.10 19.74 6.69
CA ARG A 355 1.15 20.41 6.30
C ARG A 355 1.11 21.90 6.60
N LEU A 356 0.01 22.59 6.31
CA LEU A 356 -0.13 24.02 6.62
C LEU A 356 -0.18 24.31 8.13
N SER A 357 -0.83 23.45 8.92
CA SER A 357 -0.90 23.62 10.37
C SER A 357 0.42 23.32 11.08
N THR A 358 1.34 22.59 10.43
CA THR A 358 2.62 22.18 11.01
C THR A 358 3.83 22.72 10.25
N ASP A 359 3.67 23.77 9.43
CA ASP A 359 4.73 24.35 8.59
C ASP A 359 5.52 23.31 7.76
N GLY A 360 4.81 22.28 7.28
CA GLY A 360 5.34 21.19 6.46
C GLY A 360 6.00 20.05 7.25
N ALA A 361 6.13 20.16 8.57
CA ALA A 361 6.80 19.15 9.40
C ALA A 361 6.03 17.82 9.54
N ARG A 362 4.72 17.81 9.26
CA ARG A 362 3.85 16.63 9.32
C ARG A 362 2.96 16.54 8.10
N SER A 363 2.44 15.36 7.82
CA SER A 363 1.62 15.06 6.64
C SER A 363 0.44 14.14 6.97
N LEU A 364 -0.34 13.77 5.96
CA LEU A 364 -1.30 12.67 6.09
C LEU A 364 -0.62 11.34 6.43
N GLU A 365 0.67 11.15 6.13
CA GLU A 365 1.39 9.90 6.48
C GLU A 365 1.48 9.75 7.99
N ASP A 366 1.59 10.86 8.72
CA ASP A 366 1.54 10.84 10.18
C ASP A 366 0.15 10.50 10.74
N VAL A 367 -0.91 10.84 10.00
CA VAL A 367 -2.27 10.41 10.36
C VAL A 367 -2.40 8.92 10.07
N PHE A 368 -2.00 8.47 8.87
CA PHE A 368 -2.00 7.07 8.46
C PHE A 368 -1.24 6.22 9.49
N ARG A 369 -0.02 6.60 9.87
CA ARG A 369 0.76 5.92 10.90
C ARG A 369 0.01 5.71 12.20
N ARG A 370 -0.68 6.74 12.68
CA ARG A 370 -1.53 6.62 13.89
C ARG A 370 -2.70 5.66 13.70
N LEU A 371 -3.23 5.52 12.49
CA LEU A 371 -4.28 4.54 12.20
C LEU A 371 -3.69 3.12 12.18
N ASN A 372 -2.51 2.93 11.60
CA ASN A 372 -1.80 1.63 11.62
C ASN A 372 -1.46 1.20 13.07
N GLU A 373 -1.10 2.15 13.93
CA GLU A 373 -0.83 1.91 15.35
C GLU A 373 -2.10 1.68 16.20
N HIS A 374 -3.30 1.83 15.64
CA HIS A 374 -4.54 1.75 16.40
C HIS A 374 -4.94 0.31 16.73
N ASP A 375 -5.18 0.03 18.01
CA ASP A 375 -5.68 -1.25 18.48
C ASP A 375 -7.18 -1.41 18.22
N GLY A 376 -7.54 -2.31 17.30
CA GLY A 376 -8.93 -2.66 16.99
C GLY A 376 -9.49 -1.92 15.77
N PRO A 377 -10.82 -1.93 15.57
CA PRO A 377 -11.44 -1.28 14.42
C PRO A 377 -11.38 0.25 14.53
N VAL A 378 -10.64 0.90 13.62
CA VAL A 378 -10.59 2.35 13.46
C VAL A 378 -11.95 2.87 13.06
N THR A 379 -12.52 3.75 13.89
CA THR A 379 -13.78 4.46 13.64
C THR A 379 -13.55 5.85 13.05
N TYR A 380 -14.62 6.49 12.58
CA TYR A 380 -14.53 7.88 12.12
C TYR A 380 -14.13 8.85 13.24
N GLY A 381 -14.50 8.55 14.48
CA GLY A 381 -14.04 9.28 15.67
C GLY A 381 -12.52 9.21 15.81
N ASP A 382 -11.95 8.01 15.70
CA ASP A 382 -10.50 7.79 15.80
C ASP A 382 -9.75 8.53 14.69
N PHE A 383 -10.29 8.56 13.47
CA PHE A 383 -9.74 9.34 12.37
C PHE A 383 -9.71 10.84 12.67
N LYS A 384 -10.81 11.40 13.20
CA LYS A 384 -10.86 12.83 13.60
C LYS A 384 -9.82 13.14 14.67
N ASP A 385 -9.68 12.25 15.66
CA ASP A 385 -8.72 12.42 16.74
C ASP A 385 -7.26 12.28 16.24
N ALA A 386 -6.98 11.36 15.31
CA ALA A 386 -5.67 11.23 14.67
C ALA A 386 -5.31 12.48 13.86
N VAL A 387 -6.23 12.99 13.03
CA VAL A 387 -6.03 14.25 12.29
C VAL A 387 -5.76 15.41 13.25
N ALA A 388 -6.55 15.52 14.32
CA ALA A 388 -6.38 16.60 15.31
C ALA A 388 -5.03 16.51 16.04
N ALA A 389 -4.60 15.30 16.40
CA ALA A 389 -3.34 15.06 17.08
C ALA A 389 -2.12 15.39 16.20
N VAL A 390 -2.21 15.15 14.89
CA VAL A 390 -1.13 15.48 13.95
C VAL A 390 -1.13 16.96 13.58
N ALA A 391 -2.30 17.55 13.31
CA ALA A 391 -2.42 18.96 12.94
C ALA A 391 -2.25 19.93 14.13
N GLY A 392 -2.30 19.43 15.36
CA GLY A 392 -2.25 20.24 16.59
C GLY A 392 -3.55 20.96 16.94
N HIS A 393 -4.63 20.77 16.17
CA HIS A 393 -5.95 21.31 16.45
C HIS A 393 -7.05 20.48 15.77
N ARG A 394 -8.27 20.54 16.30
CA ARG A 394 -9.43 19.83 15.72
C ARG A 394 -9.89 20.46 14.40
N MET A 395 -10.42 19.64 13.51
CA MET A 395 -11.02 20.05 12.22
C MET A 395 -12.42 19.46 12.02
N ASP A 396 -13.08 19.07 13.11
CA ASP A 396 -14.32 18.29 13.14
C ASP A 396 -15.41 18.87 12.24
N GLY A 397 -15.74 20.16 12.35
CA GLY A 397 -16.78 20.74 11.50
C GLY A 397 -16.48 20.70 10.00
N TRP A 398 -15.21 20.69 9.60
CA TRP A 398 -14.82 20.49 8.19
C TRP A 398 -14.91 19.01 7.81
N LEU A 399 -14.41 18.13 8.67
CA LEU A 399 -14.47 16.67 8.45
C LEU A 399 -15.93 16.20 8.42
N ASP A 400 -16.76 16.60 9.36
CA ASP A 400 -18.18 16.23 9.43
C ASP A 400 -18.93 16.75 8.20
N ARG A 401 -18.54 17.90 7.64
CA ARG A 401 -19.17 18.42 6.43
C ARG A 401 -18.86 17.59 5.18
N TYR A 402 -17.60 17.16 5.02
CA TYR A 402 -17.10 16.58 3.77
C TYR A 402 -16.86 15.07 3.82
N VAL A 403 -16.78 14.47 5.01
CA VAL A 403 -16.60 13.03 5.21
C VAL A 403 -17.92 12.42 5.65
N ASP A 404 -18.45 12.85 6.79
CA ASP A 404 -19.75 12.37 7.30
C ASP A 404 -20.94 12.96 6.52
N GLY A 405 -20.76 14.17 6.01
CA GLY A 405 -21.79 14.91 5.29
C GLY A 405 -21.78 14.68 3.79
N THR A 406 -22.91 15.03 3.18
CA THR A 406 -23.17 14.94 1.75
C THR A 406 -22.60 16.12 0.95
N ALA A 407 -21.89 17.05 1.58
CA ALA A 407 -21.36 18.21 0.87
C ALA A 407 -20.31 17.75 -0.15
N PRO A 408 -20.39 18.23 -1.40
CA PRO A 408 -19.37 17.93 -2.40
C PRO A 408 -18.08 18.66 -2.04
N VAL A 409 -16.96 17.97 -2.22
CA VAL A 409 -15.64 18.60 -2.13
C VAL A 409 -15.33 19.26 -3.47
N SER A 410 -15.77 20.52 -3.61
CA SER A 410 -15.59 21.31 -4.84
C SER A 410 -14.32 22.18 -4.83
N SER A 411 -13.55 22.16 -3.73
CA SER A 411 -12.31 22.94 -3.66
C SER A 411 -11.22 22.27 -4.48
N PHE A 412 -10.71 23.02 -5.45
CA PHE A 412 -9.48 22.74 -6.19
C PHE A 412 -8.34 22.37 -5.24
N TYR A 413 -7.65 21.26 -5.47
CA TYR A 413 -6.36 20.99 -4.87
C TYR A 413 -5.37 22.06 -5.35
N PRO A 414 -4.88 23.02 -4.54
CA PRO A 414 -4.18 24.16 -5.10
C PRO A 414 -2.76 23.82 -5.56
N GLY A 415 -2.57 23.82 -6.89
CA GLY A 415 -1.27 23.92 -7.56
C GLY A 415 -1.21 24.38 -9.02
N GLY A 416 -2.31 24.84 -9.64
CA GLY A 416 -2.27 25.51 -10.95
C GLY A 416 -3.37 26.55 -11.16
N PRO A 417 -3.40 27.22 -12.34
CA PRO A 417 -2.41 28.17 -12.84
C PRO A 417 -2.52 29.55 -12.14
N GLU A 418 -1.61 30.48 -12.43
CA GLU A 418 -1.65 31.85 -11.92
C GLU A 418 -3.05 32.47 -12.06
N ARG A 419 -3.64 32.85 -10.92
CA ARG A 419 -4.92 33.56 -10.89
C ARG A 419 -4.69 35.00 -11.33
N GLN A 420 -4.95 35.29 -12.61
CA GLN A 420 -5.05 36.65 -13.12
C GLN A 420 -6.22 37.36 -12.43
N GLY A 421 -5.89 38.30 -11.53
CA GLY A 421 -6.83 39.16 -10.84
C GLY A 421 -6.09 40.37 -10.27
N LEU A 422 -6.82 41.47 -10.04
CA LEU A 422 -6.26 42.77 -9.64
C LEU A 422 -5.42 42.74 -8.34
N LEU A 423 -5.48 41.66 -7.57
CA LEU A 423 -4.78 41.45 -6.31
C LEU A 423 -3.64 40.42 -6.38
N ALA A 424 -3.35 39.86 -7.56
CA ALA A 424 -2.33 38.83 -7.77
C ALA A 424 -0.91 39.22 -7.26
N PRO A 425 -0.42 40.46 -7.45
CA PRO A 425 0.90 40.86 -6.94
C PRO A 425 0.96 40.88 -5.40
N LEU A 426 -0.18 41.11 -4.74
CA LEU A 426 -0.28 41.26 -3.29
C LEU A 426 -0.22 39.91 -2.57
N VAL A 427 -0.81 38.89 -3.17
CA VAL A 427 -0.80 37.52 -2.64
C VAL A 427 0.57 36.85 -2.83
N GLN A 428 1.28 37.18 -3.92
CA GLN A 428 2.62 36.65 -4.18
C GLN A 428 3.66 37.19 -3.19
N VAL A 429 3.53 38.45 -2.76
CA VAL A 429 4.36 39.05 -1.70
C VAL A 429 4.05 38.45 -0.32
N VAL A 430 2.79 38.11 -0.04
CA VAL A 430 2.36 37.51 1.24
C VAL A 430 2.78 36.04 1.34
N ASN A 431 2.80 35.29 0.24
CA ASN A 431 3.17 33.88 0.24
C ASN A 431 4.69 33.63 0.33
N GLY A 432 5.53 34.65 0.09
CA GLY A 432 7.00 34.54 0.16
C GLY A 432 7.65 35.23 1.35
N ALA A 433 6.88 36.00 2.14
CA ALA A 433 7.43 36.80 3.23
C ALA A 433 6.93 36.27 4.59
N GLY A 434 7.86 35.98 5.51
CA GLY A 434 7.51 35.66 6.89
C GLY A 434 6.69 36.77 7.56
N THR A 435 6.16 36.51 8.76
CA THR A 435 5.15 37.32 9.46
C THR A 435 5.40 38.84 9.45
N GLY A 436 6.66 39.29 9.47
CA GLY A 436 7.04 40.71 9.36
C GLY A 436 6.82 41.35 7.98
N GLY A 437 6.97 40.61 6.88
CA GLY A 437 6.72 41.10 5.53
C GLY A 437 5.23 41.19 5.20
N VAL A 438 4.42 40.28 5.75
CA VAL A 438 2.95 40.37 5.71
C VAL A 438 2.47 41.65 6.40
N PHE A 439 3.02 41.99 7.57
CA PHE A 439 2.71 43.22 8.30
C PHE A 439 3.11 44.49 7.52
N PHE A 440 4.29 44.50 6.89
CA PHE A 440 4.76 45.65 6.12
C PHE A 440 3.94 45.89 4.84
N ALA A 441 3.56 44.82 4.13
CA ALA A 441 2.73 44.89 2.93
C ALA A 441 1.29 45.36 3.24
N LEU A 442 0.70 44.87 4.33
CA LEU A 442 -0.61 45.35 4.83
C LEU A 442 -0.55 46.82 5.23
N SER A 443 0.53 47.25 5.90
CA SER A 443 0.71 48.65 6.33
C SER A 443 0.83 49.62 5.15
N LEU A 444 1.57 49.25 4.10
CA LEU A 444 1.68 50.04 2.86
C LEU A 444 0.34 50.13 2.11
N PHE A 445 -0.41 49.03 2.03
CA PHE A 445 -1.70 49.00 1.37
C PHE A 445 -2.77 49.83 2.10
N LEU A 446 -2.85 49.70 3.44
CA LEU A 446 -3.73 50.53 4.27
C LEU A 446 -3.34 52.02 4.22
N SER A 447 -2.05 52.33 4.15
CA SER A 447 -1.55 53.70 3.95
C SER A 447 -1.89 54.27 2.57
N GLY A 448 -1.89 53.45 1.51
CA GLY A 448 -2.20 53.87 0.14
C GLY A 448 -3.71 54.03 -0.12
N VAL A 449 -4.53 53.10 0.39
CA VAL A 449 -6.00 53.13 0.22
C VAL A 449 -6.65 54.16 1.15
N GLY A 450 -6.07 54.44 2.32
CA GLY A 450 -6.54 55.49 3.23
C GLY A 450 -6.20 56.92 2.82
N SER A 451 -5.13 57.14 2.04
CA SER A 451 -4.66 58.49 1.70
C SER A 451 -5.23 59.07 0.40
N VAL A 452 -5.60 58.23 -0.57
CA VAL A 452 -6.14 58.68 -1.88
C VAL A 452 -7.55 59.30 -1.78
N PRO A 453 -8.49 58.82 -0.94
CA PRO A 453 -9.77 59.48 -0.74
C PRO A 453 -9.62 60.79 0.06
N LEU A 454 -8.67 60.84 1.01
CA LEU A 454 -8.47 62.00 1.88
C LEU A 454 -7.85 63.19 1.12
N TYR A 455 -6.87 62.94 0.23
CA TYR A 455 -6.29 63.99 -0.61
C TYR A 455 -7.30 64.53 -1.65
N ARG A 456 -8.14 63.67 -2.26
CA ARG A 456 -9.19 64.13 -3.20
C ARG A 456 -10.36 64.85 -2.54
N TYR A 457 -10.58 64.64 -1.23
CA TYR A 457 -11.60 65.36 -0.47
C TYR A 457 -11.11 66.74 -0.01
N LEU A 458 -9.82 66.87 0.33
CA LEU A 458 -9.22 68.15 0.73
C LEU A 458 -8.96 69.10 -0.47
N ASP A 459 -8.76 68.55 -1.67
CA ASP A 459 -8.54 69.34 -2.91
C ASP A 459 -9.86 69.87 -3.54
N ARG A 460 -11.02 69.52 -2.96
CA ARG A 460 -12.35 69.97 -3.42
C ARG A 460 -12.97 71.09 -2.58
N THR A 461 -12.26 71.57 -1.56
CA THR A 461 -12.75 72.59 -0.63
C THR A 461 -11.92 73.88 -0.62
N ASP A 462 -11.35 74.27 -1.76
CA ASP A 462 -10.83 75.62 -1.94
C ASP A 462 -11.66 76.36 -3.02
N PRO A 463 -12.66 77.17 -2.63
CA PRO A 463 -13.31 78.09 -3.54
C PRO A 463 -12.48 79.37 -3.65
N ASP A 464 -11.66 79.43 -4.71
CA ASP A 464 -11.10 80.69 -5.19
C ASP A 464 -12.20 81.43 -5.97
N ASP A 465 -12.94 82.28 -5.25
CA ASP A 465 -13.97 83.14 -5.82
C ASP A 465 -13.68 84.58 -5.36
N ARG A 466 -12.91 85.31 -6.17
CA ARG A 466 -12.89 86.77 -6.22
C ARG A 466 -12.24 87.25 -7.52
N GLU A 467 -12.97 87.10 -8.62
CA GLU A 467 -12.81 87.99 -9.76
C GLU A 467 -13.46 89.35 -9.48
N ASP A 468 -12.66 90.36 -9.77
CA ASP A 468 -12.91 91.78 -9.84
C ASP A 468 -13.73 92.15 -11.09
N ARG A 469 -14.78 92.97 -10.91
CA ARG A 469 -15.32 94.04 -11.80
C ARG A 469 -16.75 94.37 -11.35
N SER A 470 -17.23 95.60 -11.21
CA SER A 470 -16.73 96.93 -11.57
C SER A 470 -17.71 97.97 -11.00
N GLY A 471 -17.23 99.16 -10.59
CA GLY A 471 -18.11 100.33 -10.49
C GLY A 471 -17.65 101.45 -9.53
N ARG A 472 -16.81 102.38 -10.03
CA ARG A 472 -16.73 103.78 -9.52
C ARG A 472 -18.09 104.49 -9.76
N PRO A 473 -18.47 105.58 -9.05
CA PRO A 473 -17.62 106.74 -8.73
C PRO A 473 -17.91 107.51 -7.39
N VAL A 474 -17.16 108.61 -7.26
CA VAL A 474 -17.16 109.73 -6.28
C VAL A 474 -16.13 109.61 -5.17
#